data_AF-A0AAC8TPY8-F1
#
_entry.id   AF-A0AAC8TPY8-F1
#
_cell.length_a   1.000
_cell.length_b   1.000
_cell.length_c   1.000
_cell.angle_alpha   90.00
_cell.angle_beta   90.00
_cell.angle_gamma   90.00
#
_symmetry.space_group_name_H-M   'P 1'
#
loop_
_entity.id
_entity.type
_entity.pdbx_description
1 polymer ?
#
loop_
_entity_poly.entity_id
_entity_poly.type
_entity_poly.pdbx_seq_one_letter_code
_entity_poly.pdbx_strand_id
1 'polypeptide(L)' 'MQAHSYKMTSFGKGLSGMLKEYGSYYDKHRTDQGMRTNLTLREESNADWLPRCGGTFAIQPT' A
#
# COMPACT_ATOMS: atom_id res chain seq x y z
N MET A 1 -13.96 -9.86 -10.03
CA MET A 1 -12.49 -9.92 -10.11
C MET A 1 -11.98 -10.64 -8.87
N GLN A 2 -11.25 -11.75 -9.04
CA GLN A 2 -10.69 -12.45 -7.89
C GLN A 2 -9.36 -11.78 -7.53
N ALA A 3 -9.29 -11.15 -6.35
CA ALA A 3 -8.04 -10.58 -5.87
C ALA A 3 -7.12 -11.71 -5.41
N HIS A 4 -6.04 -11.95 -6.15
CA HIS A 4 -4.97 -12.85 -5.71
C HIS A 4 -3.99 -12.07 -4.85
N SER A 5 -4.10 -12.24 -3.54
CA SER A 5 -3.15 -11.66 -2.58
C SER A 5 -1.88 -12.50 -2.52
N TYR A 6 -0.73 -11.85 -2.59
CA TYR A 6 0.57 -12.51 -2.39
C TYR A 6 0.86 -12.69 -0.91
N LYS A 7 1.60 -13.75 -0.57
CA LYS A 7 2.26 -13.85 0.76
C LYS A 7 3.26 -12.71 0.90
N MET A 8 3.40 -12.17 2.11
CA MET A 8 4.28 -11.02 2.40
C MET A 8 5.73 -11.25 1.94
N THR A 9 6.27 -12.45 2.11
CA THR A 9 7.63 -12.80 1.68
C THR A 9 7.77 -12.84 0.16
N SER A 10 6.78 -13.37 -0.56
CA SER A 10 6.78 -13.40 -2.03
C SER A 10 6.61 -11.99 -2.61
N PHE A 11 5.70 -11.20 -2.03
CA PHE A 11 5.50 -9.80 -2.40
C PHE A 11 6.79 -8.99 -2.22
N GLY A 12 7.41 -9.07 -1.05
CA GLY A 12 8.63 -8.31 -0.75
C GLY A 12 9.82 -8.66 -1.65
N LYS A 13 9.93 -9.92 -2.09
CA LYS A 13 10.97 -10.36 -3.05
C LYS A 13 10.71 -9.82 -4.46
N GLY A 14 9.46 -9.81 -4.92
CA GLY A 14 9.10 -9.28 -6.23
C GLY A 14 9.18 -7.75 -6.30
N LEU A 15 8.81 -7.06 -5.22
CA LEU A 15 8.68 -5.61 -5.18
C LEU A 15 9.97 -4.87 -5.55
N SER A 16 11.14 -5.31 -5.06
CA SER A 16 12.40 -4.65 -5.40
C SER A 16 12.76 -4.76 -6.88
N GLY A 17 12.42 -5.88 -7.51
CA GLY A 17 12.64 -6.08 -8.96
C GLY A 17 11.72 -5.19 -9.77
N MET A 18 10.42 -5.18 -9.43
CA MET A 18 9.43 -4.34 -10.09
C MET A 18 9.82 -2.86 -10.00
N LEU A 19 10.17 -2.35 -8.81
CA LEU A 19 10.54 -0.95 -8.64
C LEU A 19 11.77 -0.55 -9.47
N LYS A 20 12.74 -1.46 -9.62
CA LYS A 20 13.90 -1.25 -10.49
C LYS A 20 13.49 -1.11 -11.95
N GLU A 21 12.52 -1.91 -12.42
CA GLU A 21 11.99 -1.81 -13.79
C GLU A 21 11.26 -0.48 -14.02
N TYR A 22 10.58 0.06 -13.00
CA TYR A 22 9.99 1.40 -13.04
C TYR A 22 11.00 2.54 -12.81
N GLY A 23 12.30 2.24 -12.72
CA GLY A 23 13.35 3.23 -12.47
C GLY A 23 13.29 3.88 -11.08
N SER A 24 12.58 3.26 -10.13
CA SER A 24 12.41 3.76 -8.77
C SER A 24 13.43 3.15 -7.81
N TYR A 25 14.08 3.99 -7.00
CA TYR A 25 14.98 3.53 -5.94
C TYR A 25 14.17 3.01 -4.75
N TYR A 26 14.42 1.76 -4.37
CA TYR A 26 13.79 1.13 -3.22
C TYR A 26 14.72 1.09 -2.02
N ASP A 27 14.35 1.80 -0.97
CA ASP A 27 15.04 1.79 0.32
C ASP A 27 14.12 1.20 1.39
N LYS A 28 14.72 0.40 2.29
CA LYS A 28 14.03 -0.19 3.43
C LYS A 28 14.94 -0.22 4.65
N HIS A 29 14.40 0.15 5.80
CA HIS A 29 15.13 0.18 7.05
C HIS A 29 14.31 -0.42 8.19
N ARG A 30 15.00 -1.07 9.13
CA ARG A 30 14.40 -1.55 10.37
C ARG A 30 14.22 -0.37 11.31
N THR A 31 13.02 -0.22 11.85
CA THR A 31 12.67 0.71 12.93
C THR A 31 12.16 -0.08 14.13
N ASP A 32 12.02 0.59 15.26
CA ASP A 32 11.38 0.00 16.46
C ASP A 32 9.93 -0.43 16.21
N GLN A 33 9.29 0.17 15.19
CA GLN A 33 7.91 -0.14 14.79
C GLN A 33 7.81 -1.16 13.65
N GLY A 34 8.92 -1.65 13.12
CA GLY A 34 8.90 -2.66 12.07
C GLY A 34 9.86 -2.38 10.91
N MET A 35 9.42 -2.67 9.70
CA MET A 35 10.17 -2.35 8.48
C MET A 35 9.51 -1.15 7.84
N ARG A 36 10.28 -0.11 7.54
CA ARG A 36 9.79 1.09 6.85
C ARG A 36 10.49 1.22 5.51
N THR A 37 9.75 1.67 4.49
CA THR A 37 10.27 1.91 3.15
C THR A 37 10.18 3.39 2.79
N ASN A 38 10.85 3.79 1.72
CA ASN A 38 10.75 5.13 1.14
C ASN A 38 9.55 5.31 0.19
N LEU A 39 8.62 4.36 0.15
CA LEU A 39 7.50 4.38 -0.80
C LEU A 39 6.28 5.08 -0.20
N THR A 40 5.60 5.86 -1.02
CA THR A 40 4.31 6.48 -0.72
C THR A 40 3.35 6.22 -1.88
N LEU A 41 2.05 6.10 -1.60
CA LEU A 41 1.04 5.94 -2.65
C LEU A 41 0.91 7.23 -3.46
N ARG A 42 0.56 7.10 -4.73
CA ARG A 42 0.30 8.25 -5.61
C ARG A 42 -1.03 8.89 -5.25
N GLU A 43 -1.17 10.19 -5.54
CA GLU A 43 -2.41 10.93 -5.25
C GLU A 43 -3.63 10.32 -5.95
N GLU A 44 -3.46 9.83 -7.18
CA GLU A 44 -4.47 9.12 -7.98
C GLU A 44 -5.05 7.90 -7.24
N SER A 45 -4.25 7.25 -6.38
CA SER A 45 -4.70 6.07 -5.64
C SER A 45 -5.90 6.37 -4.73
N ASN A 46 -6.04 7.62 -4.26
CA ASN A 46 -7.16 8.06 -3.40
C ASN A 46 -8.51 8.03 -4.11
N ALA A 47 -8.51 8.26 -5.42
CA ALA A 47 -9.73 8.27 -6.23
C ALA A 47 -10.06 6.88 -6.79
N ASP A 48 -9.02 6.11 -7.13
CA ASP A 48 -9.19 4.87 -7.90
C ASP A 48 -9.58 3.66 -7.05
N TRP A 49 -8.86 3.41 -5.95
CA TRP A 49 -8.99 2.13 -5.23
C TRP A 49 -8.77 2.21 -3.71
N LEU A 50 -8.19 3.29 -3.18
CA LEU A 50 -8.09 3.46 -1.73
C LEU A 50 -9.49 3.66 -1.12
N PRO A 51 -9.88 2.88 -0.10
CA PRO A 51 -11.12 3.12 0.62
C PRO A 51 -11.12 4.52 1.22
N ARG A 52 -12.16 5.30 0.96
CA ARG A 52 -12.31 6.64 1.53
C ARG A 52 -12.61 6.50 3.03
N CYS A 53 -11.74 7.05 3.87
CA CYS A 53 -12.02 7.20 5.30
C CYS A 53 -13.07 8.30 5.50
N GLY A 54 -14.34 7.97 5.28
CA GLY A 54 -15.42 8.95 5.29
C GLY A 54 -16.83 8.35 5.26
N GLY A 55 -16.98 7.10 5.67
CA GLY A 55 -18.30 6.59 6.03
C GLY A 55 -18.76 7.33 7.27
N THR A 56 -19.54 8.40 7.10
CA THR A 56 -20.41 8.88 8.15
C THR A 56 -21.24 7.67 8.58
N PHE A 57 -20.96 7.12 9.76
CA PHE A 57 -21.99 6.39 10.48
C PHE A 57 -23.06 7.44 10.73
N ALA A 58 -24.04 7.54 9.83
CA ALA A 58 -25.27 8.22 10.08
C ALA A 58 -25.91 7.49 11.26
N ILE A 59 -25.58 7.95 12.47
CA ILE A 59 -26.40 7.76 13.64
C ILE A 59 -27.77 8.33 13.25
N GLN A 60 -28.66 7.45 12.81
CA GLN A 60 -30.06 7.80 12.63
C GLN A 60 -30.58 8.12 14.04
N PRO A 61 -30.96 9.37 14.34
CA PRO A 61 -31.62 9.65 15.60
C PRO A 61 -32.95 8.87 15.59
N THR A 62 -33.17 8.10 16.66
CA THR A 62 -34.38 7.31 16.89
C THR A 62 -35.54 8.19 17.30
#